data_AF-A0A7J7NYN1-F1
#
_entry.id   AF-A0A7J7NYN1-F1
#
_cell.length_a   1.000
_cell.length_b   1.000
_cell.length_c   1.000
_cell.angle_alpha   90.00
_cell.angle_beta   90.00
_cell.angle_gamma   90.00
#
_symmetry.space_group_name_H-M   'P 1'
#
loop_
_entity.id
_entity.type
_entity.pdbx_description
1 polymer ?
#
loop_
_entity_poly.entity_id
_entity_poly.type
_entity_poly.pdbx_seq_one_letter_code
_entity_poly.pdbx_strand_id
1 'polypeptide(L)'
;MFVLLIVKTVGDCFNPSVFEIILHLKGLPFLDAHPEPWIRNITVEKLTDAKPALVTLCGEEKVSRIVEVLKNTTHNGFPIVDQGVFPSVGLPIGAMELKGLILKAPFVAMLRKKWFLT
;
A
#
# COMPACT_ATOMS: atom_id res chain seq x y z
N MET A 1 36.41 11.85 11.27
CA MET A 1 35.41 10.97 10.61
C MET A 1 35.80 9.49 10.65
N PHE A 2 37.08 9.09 10.53
CA PHE A 2 37.50 7.68 10.57
C PHE A 2 37.09 6.89 11.83
N VAL A 3 37.17 7.52 13.00
CA VAL A 3 36.81 6.86 14.27
C VAL A 3 35.35 6.37 14.25
N LEU A 4 34.41 7.18 13.76
CA LEU A 4 33.00 6.81 13.68
C LEU A 4 32.75 5.66 12.70
N LEU A 5 33.46 5.66 11.56
CA LEU A 5 33.36 4.57 10.58
C LEU A 5 33.83 3.25 11.18
N ILE A 6 35.02 3.24 11.81
CA ILE A 6 35.58 2.02 12.41
C ILE A 6 34.65 1.53 13.53
N VAL A 7 34.23 2.41 14.44
CA VAL A 7 33.35 2.03 15.56
C VAL A 7 32.02 1.49 15.06
N LYS A 8 31.40 2.13 14.06
CA LYS A 8 30.13 1.66 13.49
C LYS A 8 30.31 0.30 12.80
N THR A 9 31.32 0.14 11.94
CA THR A 9 31.56 -1.13 11.24
C THR A 9 31.81 -2.27 12.21
N VAL A 10 32.67 -2.07 13.24
CA VAL A 10 32.94 -3.10 14.24
C VAL A 10 31.68 -3.39 15.07
N GLY A 11 30.92 -2.37 15.47
CA GLY A 11 29.68 -2.54 16.22
C GLY A 11 28.62 -3.35 15.46
N ASP A 12 28.40 -3.00 14.20
CA ASP A 12 27.44 -3.65 13.30
C ASP A 12 27.83 -5.13 13.02
N CYS A 13 29.10 -5.52 13.18
CA CYS A 13 29.52 -6.93 13.09
C CYS A 13 29.03 -7.79 14.26
N PHE A 14 28.73 -7.19 15.43
CA PHE A 14 28.30 -7.93 16.62
C PHE A 14 26.80 -7.80 16.87
N ASN A 15 26.26 -6.59 16.78
CA ASN A 15 24.87 -6.31 17.13
C ASN A 15 24.27 -5.22 16.24
N PRO A 16 22.94 -5.28 15.97
CA PRO A 16 22.21 -4.16 15.41
C PRO A 16 22.25 -2.95 16.36
N SER A 17 21.95 -1.78 15.83
CA SER A 17 21.97 -0.56 16.64
C SER A 17 20.91 -0.61 17.76
N VAL A 18 21.14 0.11 18.86
CA VAL A 18 20.19 0.17 19.99
C VAL A 18 18.79 0.61 19.52
N PHE A 19 18.73 1.49 18.52
CA PHE A 19 17.46 1.95 17.94
C PHE A 19 16.76 0.87 17.11
N GLU A 20 17.48 0.11 16.29
CA GLU A 20 16.93 -1.05 15.57
C GLU A 20 16.37 -2.08 16.54
N ILE A 21 17.09 -2.36 17.63
CA ILE A 21 16.62 -3.28 18.68
C ILE A 21 15.30 -2.77 19.28
N ILE A 22 15.21 -1.48 19.62
CA ILE A 22 13.98 -0.90 20.18
C ILE A 22 12.83 -0.94 19.17
N LEU A 23 13.08 -0.64 17.89
CA LEU A 23 12.07 -0.72 16.83
C LEU A 23 11.53 -2.15 16.71
N HIS A 24 12.43 -3.13 16.71
CA HIS A 24 12.06 -4.54 16.66
C HIS A 24 11.28 -4.98 17.90
N LEU A 25 11.73 -4.61 19.10
CA LEU A 25 11.03 -4.92 20.36
C LEU A 25 9.64 -4.28 20.44
N LYS A 26 9.46 -3.10 19.85
CA LYS A 26 8.15 -2.43 19.77
C LYS A 26 7.27 -2.97 18.64
N GLY A 27 7.80 -3.82 17.76
CA GLY A 27 7.08 -4.33 16.59
C GLY A 27 6.66 -3.23 15.62
N LEU A 28 7.43 -2.13 15.53
CA LEU A 28 7.10 -1.02 14.63
C LEU A 28 7.47 -1.40 13.19
N PRO A 29 6.57 -1.19 12.20
CA PRO A 29 6.90 -1.42 10.80
C PRO A 29 7.89 -0.33 10.34
N PHE A 30 9.17 -0.69 10.26
CA PHE A 30 10.24 0.17 9.77
C PHE A 30 10.79 -0.37 8.46
N LEU A 31 11.09 0.52 7.52
CA LEU A 31 11.67 0.17 6.22
C LEU A 31 13.08 0.75 6.16
N ASP A 32 14.07 -0.13 6.02
CA ASP A 32 15.47 0.28 5.92
C ASP A 32 15.78 1.03 4.62
N ALA A 33 16.81 1.86 4.66
CA ALA A 33 17.22 2.69 3.53
C ALA A 33 17.65 1.87 2.30
N HIS A 34 18.14 0.66 2.52
CA HIS A 34 18.56 -0.26 1.46
C HIS A 34 17.95 -1.63 1.72
N PRO A 35 17.46 -2.32 0.67
CA PRO A 35 17.00 -3.68 0.81
C PRO A 35 18.18 -4.62 1.07
N GLU A 36 17.92 -5.66 1.86
CA GLU A 36 18.87 -6.75 2.06
C GLU A 36 19.31 -7.37 0.72
N PRO A 37 20.58 -7.83 0.59
CA PRO A 37 21.11 -8.32 -0.69
C PRO A 37 20.29 -9.43 -1.34
N TRP A 38 19.64 -10.29 -0.56
CA TRP A 38 18.82 -11.39 -1.04
C TRP A 38 17.43 -10.97 -1.57
N ILE A 39 16.93 -9.78 -1.20
CA ILE A 39 15.63 -9.25 -1.66
C ILE A 39 15.70 -8.78 -3.12
N ARG A 40 16.90 -8.54 -3.65
CA ARG A 40 17.12 -8.02 -5.02
C ARG A 40 16.51 -8.88 -6.12
N ASN A 41 16.33 -10.18 -5.88
CA ASN A 41 15.78 -11.12 -6.85
C ASN A 41 14.28 -11.43 -6.63
N ILE A 42 13.61 -10.70 -5.74
CA ILE A 42 12.18 -10.90 -5.43
C ILE A 42 11.34 -9.90 -6.22
N THR A 43 10.46 -10.41 -7.08
CA THR A 43 9.48 -9.59 -7.82
C THR A 43 8.26 -9.28 -6.96
N VAL A 44 7.65 -8.11 -7.17
CA VAL A 44 6.43 -7.64 -6.48
C VAL A 44 5.25 -8.62 -6.62
N GLU A 45 5.18 -9.36 -7.72
CA GLU A 45 4.18 -10.40 -7.95
C GLU A 45 4.17 -11.48 -6.86
N LYS A 46 5.34 -11.91 -6.37
CA LYS A 46 5.40 -12.88 -5.27
C LYS A 46 4.83 -12.31 -3.96
N LEU A 47 4.81 -10.98 -3.82
CA LEU A 47 4.26 -10.30 -2.65
C LEU A 47 2.74 -10.11 -2.77
N THR A 48 2.17 -10.11 -3.98
CA THR A 48 0.72 -9.99 -4.16
C THR A 48 -0.02 -11.23 -3.69
N ASP A 49 0.57 -12.42 -3.82
CA ASP A 49 -0.02 -13.68 -3.35
C ASP A 49 -0.11 -13.76 -1.81
N ALA A 50 0.80 -13.10 -1.11
CA ALA A 50 0.85 -13.09 0.35
C ALA A 50 -0.14 -12.10 0.98
N LYS A 51 -0.79 -11.23 0.19
CA LYS A 51 -1.67 -10.16 0.68
C LYS A 51 -3.15 -10.51 0.50
N PRO A 52 -4.03 -10.03 1.40
CA PRO A 52 -5.47 -10.22 1.24
C PRO A 52 -5.96 -9.54 -0.05
N ALA A 53 -7.07 -10.04 -0.58
CA ALA A 53 -7.68 -9.53 -1.79
C ALA A 53 -7.88 -8.00 -1.73
N LEU A 54 -7.51 -7.32 -2.82
CA LEU A 54 -7.59 -5.88 -2.94
C LEU A 54 -9.04 -5.42 -3.02
N VAL A 55 -9.40 -4.42 -2.21
CA VAL A 55 -10.73 -3.79 -2.25
C VAL A 55 -10.65 -2.54 -3.13
N THR A 56 -11.34 -2.57 -4.27
CA THR A 56 -11.38 -1.49 -5.26
C THR A 56 -12.75 -0.80 -5.28
N LEU A 57 -12.77 0.45 -5.74
CA LEU A 57 -14.00 1.23 -5.99
C LEU A 57 -14.00 1.72 -7.44
N CYS A 58 -15.16 2.01 -8.00
CA CYS A 58 -15.30 2.57 -9.35
C CYS A 58 -15.32 4.11 -9.31
N GLY A 59 -15.11 4.76 -10.46
CA GLY A 59 -15.21 6.22 -10.58
C GLY A 59 -16.60 6.75 -10.20
N GLU A 60 -17.64 6.01 -10.59
CA GLU A 60 -19.01 6.18 -10.12
C GLU A 60 -19.41 5.00 -9.24
N GLU A 61 -19.69 5.26 -7.97
CA GLU A 61 -19.93 4.22 -6.98
C GLU A 61 -21.17 4.51 -6.13
N LYS A 62 -21.94 3.46 -5.83
CA LYS A 62 -23.10 3.60 -4.94
C LYS A 62 -22.64 3.98 -3.52
N VAL A 63 -23.27 5.00 -2.95
CA VAL A 63 -23.00 5.46 -1.58
C VAL A 63 -23.15 4.31 -0.57
N SER A 64 -24.11 3.41 -0.77
CA SER A 64 -24.31 2.22 0.08
C SER A 64 -23.07 1.32 0.11
N ARG A 65 -22.47 1.04 -1.05
CA ARG A 65 -21.26 0.22 -1.17
C ARG A 65 -20.06 0.91 -0.54
N ILE A 66 -19.90 2.22 -0.74
CA ILE A 66 -18.83 3.00 -0.10
C ILE A 66 -18.94 2.85 1.42
N VAL A 67 -20.14 3.04 1.99
CA VAL A 67 -20.35 2.92 3.44
C VAL A 67 -20.07 1.50 3.94
N GLU A 68 -20.48 0.47 3.19
CA GLU A 68 -20.20 -0.93 3.49
C GLU A 68 -18.69 -1.21 3.53
N VAL A 69 -17.96 -0.81 2.49
CA VAL A 69 -16.50 -0.96 2.39
C VAL A 69 -15.80 -0.24 3.54
N LEU A 70 -16.19 1.00 3.85
CA LEU A 70 -15.56 1.78 4.91
C LEU A 70 -15.79 1.21 6.32
N LYS A 71 -16.89 0.48 6.52
CA LYS A 71 -17.22 -0.20 7.79
C LYS A 71 -16.57 -1.58 7.90
N ASN A 72 -16.52 -2.33 6.81
CA ASN A 72 -16.05 -3.72 6.80
C ASN A 72 -14.54 -3.84 6.61
N THR A 73 -13.84 -2.75 6.24
CA THR A 73 -12.40 -2.77 5.99
C THR A 73 -11.64 -1.79 6.90
N THR A 74 -10.42 -2.17 7.25
CA THR A 74 -9.46 -1.37 8.02
C THR A 74 -8.52 -0.57 7.12
N HIS A 75 -8.65 -0.67 5.79
CA HIS A 75 -7.80 0.02 4.83
C HIS A 75 -8.01 1.54 4.88
N ASN A 76 -6.92 2.28 4.68
CA ASN A 76 -6.93 3.75 4.66
C ASN A 76 -6.88 4.35 3.25
N GLY A 77 -6.71 3.53 2.21
CA GLY A 77 -6.67 3.94 0.82
C GLY A 77 -7.34 2.90 -0.06
N PHE A 78 -8.06 3.38 -1.07
CA PHE A 78 -8.83 2.57 -2.00
C PHE A 78 -8.48 3.00 -3.43
N PRO A 79 -7.96 2.10 -4.28
CA PRO A 79 -7.74 2.40 -5.69
C PRO A 79 -9.09 2.54 -6.42
N ILE A 80 -9.16 3.53 -7.30
CA ILE A 80 -10.29 3.76 -8.19
C ILE A 80 -9.98 3.11 -9.53
N VAL A 81 -10.82 2.15 -9.91
CA VAL A 81 -10.63 1.32 -11.09
C VAL A 81 -11.91 1.37 -11.93
N ASP A 82 -11.78 1.70 -13.21
CA ASP A 82 -12.89 1.66 -14.15
C ASP A 82 -12.70 0.52 -15.15
N GLN A 83 -13.82 0.04 -15.70
CA GLN A 83 -13.80 -0.91 -16.80
C GLN A 83 -13.30 -0.16 -18.05
N GLY A 84 -12.08 -0.47 -18.49
CA GLY A 84 -11.51 0.12 -19.69
C GLY A 84 -12.39 -0.14 -20.91
N VAL A 85 -12.46 0.84 -21.82
CA VAL A 85 -13.10 0.67 -23.13
C VAL A 85 -12.35 -0.43 -23.88
N PHE A 86 -13.07 -1.46 -24.32
CA PHE A 86 -12.51 -2.54 -25.12
C PHE A 86 -11.77 -1.98 -26.35
N PRO A 87 -10.48 -2.29 -26.57
CA PRO A 87 -9.92 -2.15 -27.90
C PRO A 87 -10.64 -3.16 -28.80
N SER A 88 -11.14 -2.69 -29.94
CA SER A 88 -11.91 -3.47 -30.92
C SER A 88 -11.13 -4.63 -31.57
N VAL A 89 -9.87 -4.85 -31.18
CA VAL A 89 -9.03 -5.95 -31.66
C VAL A 89 -8.09 -6.41 -30.53
N GLY A 90 -8.30 -7.62 -30.00
CA GLY A 90 -7.29 -8.38 -29.25
C GLY A 90 -7.46 -8.46 -27.71
N LEU A 91 -7.65 -9.71 -27.26
CA LEU A 91 -7.64 -10.27 -25.89
C LEU A 91 -8.82 -9.93 -24.94
N PRO A 92 -9.65 -10.92 -24.53
CA PRO A 92 -10.81 -10.73 -23.67
C PRO A 92 -10.41 -10.77 -22.18
N ILE A 93 -9.48 -9.92 -21.77
CA ILE A 93 -9.22 -9.68 -20.34
C ILE A 93 -9.65 -8.24 -20.11
N GLY A 94 -10.84 -8.04 -19.56
CA GLY A 94 -11.40 -6.72 -19.28
C GLY A 94 -10.38 -5.89 -18.52
N ALA A 95 -9.70 -4.98 -19.21
CA ALA A 95 -8.60 -4.22 -18.66
C ALA A 95 -9.17 -3.24 -17.64
N MET A 96 -9.09 -3.62 -16.37
CA MET A 96 -9.37 -2.74 -15.24
C MET A 96 -8.30 -1.65 -15.25
N GLU A 97 -8.71 -0.43 -15.60
CA GLU A 97 -7.80 0.71 -15.70
C GLU A 97 -7.78 1.46 -14.37
N LEU A 98 -6.60 1.58 -13.75
CA LEU A 98 -6.42 2.36 -12.53
C LEU A 98 -6.53 3.86 -12.88
N LYS A 99 -7.61 4.50 -12.44
CA LYS A 99 -7.82 5.94 -12.61
C LYS A 99 -7.19 6.76 -11.49
N GLY A 100 -7.06 6.20 -10.30
CA GLY A 100 -6.46 6.92 -9.19
C GLY A 100 -6.52 6.18 -7.85
N LEU A 101 -6.22 6.91 -6.79
CA LEU A 101 -6.25 6.44 -5.40
C LEU A 101 -6.92 7.49 -4.54
N ILE A 102 -7.81 7.07 -3.65
CA ILE A 102 -8.47 7.96 -2.70
C ILE A 102 -8.33 7.41 -1.28
N LEU A 103 -8.13 8.32 -0.34
CA LEU A 103 -7.98 7.99 1.07
C LEU A 103 -9.32 7.91 1.79
N LYS A 104 -9.37 7.14 2.88
CA LYS A 104 -10.53 6.98 3.76
C LYS A 104 -10.99 8.31 4.37
N ALA A 105 -10.05 9.14 4.81
CA ALA A 105 -10.38 10.41 5.48
C ALA A 105 -11.14 11.41 4.59
N PRO A 106 -10.69 11.70 3.35
CA PRO A 106 -11.47 12.47 2.38
C PRO A 106 -12.85 11.88 2.10
N PHE A 107 -12.96 10.56 1.93
CA PHE A 107 -14.26 9.90 1.73
C PHE A 107 -15.23 10.15 2.88
N VAL A 108 -14.77 9.98 4.11
CA VAL A 108 -15.59 10.23 5.31
C VAL A 108 -16.02 11.70 5.38
N ALA A 109 -15.15 12.64 4.98
CA ALA A 109 -15.50 14.06 4.93
C ALA A 109 -16.59 14.36 3.86
N MET A 110 -16.50 13.76 2.68
CA MET A 110 -17.50 13.90 1.60
C MET A 110 -18.86 13.33 2.01
N LEU A 111 -18.88 12.14 2.63
CA LEU A 111 -20.11 11.51 3.13
C LEU A 111 -20.79 12.36 4.20
N ARG A 112 -20.01 12.97 5.11
CA ARG A 112 -20.56 13.88 6.14
C ARG A 112 -21.18 15.14 5.54
N LYS A 113 -20.61 15.67 4.46
CA LYS A 113 -21.12 16.84 3.74
C LYS A 113 -22.26 16.51 2.76
N LYS A 114 -22.59 15.23 2.58
CA LYS A 114 -23.60 14.73 1.62
C LYS A 114 -23.36 15.19 0.18
N TRP A 115 -22.10 15.22 -0.25
CA TRP A 115 -21.74 15.55 -1.63
C TRP A 115 -22.01 14.36 -2.55
N PHE A 116 -23.28 14.22 -2.95
CA PHE A 116 -23.74 13.17 -3.85
C PHE A 116 -24.17 13.79 -5.17
N LEU A 117 -23.85 13.11 -6.27
CA LEU A 117 -24.48 13.41 -7.56
C LEU A 117 -25.96 13.02 -7.46
N THR A 118 -26.84 13.89 -7.97
CA THR A 118 -28.29 13.70 -7.98
C THR A 118 -28.72 13.10 -9.31
#